data_AF-A0A3B8Q170-F1
#
_entry.id   AF-A0A3B8Q170-F1
#
_cell.length_a   1.000
_cell.length_b   1.000
_cell.length_c   1.000
_cell.angle_alpha   90.00
_cell.angle_beta   90.00
_cell.angle_gamma   90.00
#
_symmetry.space_group_name_H-M   'P 1'
#
loop_
_entity.id
_entity.type
_entity.pdbx_description
1 polymer ?
#
loop_
_entity_poly.entity_id
_entity_poly.type
_entity_poly.pdbx_seq_one_letter_code
_entity_poly.pdbx_strand_id
1 'polypeptide(L)'
;MKFPTRSASANITSSLQGTFGTILADPPWQFQNRTGKMAPEHKRLARYGTMSLQEILELPVPLIAAERSHLYLWVPNALLEDGLRVMRAWGFRYKSNIVWHKIRKDGGSDGRGVGFYFRNVTELVLFGVRGKGVRTLPPGRRQVNFIGTRKRQHSRKPDELYPVIEACSWGPYLELFARTKHAGWTIWGNQAPDEAGEFTGRTYGRGYSTANSSDRLARGETEQIQFCHDEASLPVPSRNKAA
;
A
#
# COMPACT_ATOMS: atom_id res chain seq x y z
N MET A 1 -1.65 32.74 -3.03
CA MET A 1 -0.41 32.44 -2.25
C MET A 1 -0.11 30.95 -2.38
N LYS A 2 1.07 30.58 -2.90
CA LYS A 2 1.51 29.17 -2.96
C LYS A 2 2.05 28.79 -1.58
N PHE A 3 1.38 27.89 -0.86
CA PHE A 3 1.93 27.31 0.37
C PHE A 3 3.21 26.53 0.03
N PRO A 4 4.28 26.62 0.84
CA PRO A 4 5.50 25.86 0.56
C PRO A 4 5.22 24.36 0.66
N THR A 5 5.54 23.62 -0.40
CA THR A 5 5.50 22.16 -0.43
C THR A 5 6.50 21.62 0.60
N ARG A 6 6.02 21.11 1.74
CA ARG A 6 6.88 20.44 2.73
C ARG A 6 7.35 19.09 2.17
N SER A 7 8.59 18.69 2.47
CA SER A 7 9.07 17.33 2.16
C SER A 7 8.31 16.30 3.02
N ALA A 8 8.27 15.03 2.58
CA ALA A 8 7.62 13.95 3.34
C ALA A 8 8.20 13.85 4.76
N SER A 9 9.52 13.96 4.88
CA SER A 9 10.23 13.98 6.16
C SER A 9 9.79 15.14 7.06
N ALA A 10 9.73 16.36 6.54
CA ALA A 10 9.28 17.52 7.32
C ALA A 10 7.81 17.39 7.75
N ASN A 11 6.98 16.73 6.94
CA ASN A 11 5.59 16.49 7.31
C ASN A 11 5.44 15.43 8.39
N ILE A 12 6.14 14.30 8.30
CA ILE A 12 6.11 13.26 9.34
C ILE A 12 6.40 13.88 10.71
N THR A 13 7.49 14.63 10.83
CA THR A 13 7.91 15.23 12.10
C THR A 13 6.95 16.31 12.62
N SER A 14 6.16 16.95 11.75
CA SER A 14 5.22 18.01 12.15
C SER A 14 3.77 17.53 12.33
N SER A 15 3.40 16.36 11.79
CA SER A 15 2.03 15.84 11.82
C SER A 15 1.83 14.70 12.80
N LEU A 16 2.89 13.96 13.14
CA LEU A 16 2.83 12.86 14.09
C LEU A 16 3.38 13.32 15.45
N GLN A 17 2.65 13.00 16.52
CA GLN A 17 3.03 13.29 17.90
C GLN A 17 3.30 11.98 18.63
N GLY A 18 4.33 11.98 19.48
CA GLY A 18 4.70 10.80 20.27
C GLY A 18 5.43 9.73 19.46
N THR A 19 5.51 8.53 20.04
CA THR A 19 6.18 7.38 19.42
C THR A 19 5.25 6.16 19.37
N PHE A 20 5.50 5.29 18.39
CA PHE A 20 4.64 4.15 18.09
C PHE A 20 5.31 2.83 18.47
N GLY A 21 4.55 1.96 19.15
CA GLY A 21 4.95 0.61 19.48
C GLY A 21 4.96 -0.31 18.26
N THR A 22 4.10 -0.02 17.27
CA THR A 22 4.03 -0.79 16.03
C THR A 22 3.78 0.12 14.83
N ILE A 23 4.56 -0.12 13.77
CA ILE A 23 4.47 0.62 12.51
C ILE A 23 4.18 -0.38 11.38
N LEU A 24 3.14 -0.13 10.60
CA LEU A 24 2.88 -0.73 9.29
C LEU A 24 3.27 0.28 8.21
N ALA A 25 3.97 -0.13 7.17
CA ALA A 25 4.36 0.77 6.08
C ALA A 25 4.22 0.10 4.71
N ASP A 26 3.65 0.81 3.74
CA ASP A 26 3.62 0.45 2.30
C ASP A 26 4.23 1.59 1.45
N PRO A 27 5.57 1.78 1.47
CA PRO A 27 6.19 2.84 0.69
C PRO A 27 5.84 2.74 -0.79
N PRO A 28 5.71 3.88 -1.50
CA PRO A 28 5.40 3.88 -2.92
C PRO A 28 6.66 3.56 -3.74
N TRP A 29 7.10 2.30 -3.71
CA TRP A 29 8.36 1.84 -4.29
C TRP A 29 8.53 2.19 -5.78
N GLN A 30 9.66 2.80 -6.13
CA GLN A 30 10.08 2.97 -7.51
C GLN A 30 10.89 1.76 -7.99
N PHE A 31 10.45 1.14 -9.10
CA PHE A 31 11.20 0.06 -9.75
C PHE A 31 12.26 0.62 -10.71
N GLN A 32 13.45 0.01 -10.72
CA GLN A 32 14.56 0.42 -11.60
C GLN A 32 14.32 0.05 -13.07
N ASN A 33 13.72 -1.12 -13.34
CA ASN A 33 13.50 -1.60 -14.70
C ASN A 33 12.29 -0.90 -15.33
N ARG A 34 12.57 0.06 -16.22
CA ARG A 34 11.57 0.85 -16.97
C ARG A 34 11.21 0.30 -18.35
N THR A 35 11.75 -0.84 -18.78
CA THR A 35 11.51 -1.40 -20.11
C THR A 35 10.39 -2.44 -20.12
N GLY A 36 9.51 -2.39 -21.13
CA GLY A 36 8.43 -3.34 -21.36
C GLY A 36 7.07 -2.96 -20.75
N LYS A 37 6.15 -3.92 -20.59
CA LYS A 37 4.75 -3.67 -20.15
C LYS A 37 4.60 -3.04 -18.75
N MET A 38 5.70 -2.89 -18.03
CA MET A 38 5.82 -2.29 -16.69
C MET A 38 6.41 -0.86 -16.70
N ALA A 39 6.71 -0.30 -17.88
CA ALA A 39 7.15 1.09 -18.00
C ALA A 39 6.09 2.05 -17.43
N PRO A 40 6.48 3.10 -16.68
CA PRO A 40 5.56 4.17 -16.24
C PRO A 40 4.78 4.82 -17.39
N GLU A 41 5.32 4.70 -18.61
CA GLU A 41 4.82 5.23 -19.88
C GLU A 41 3.63 4.44 -20.44
N HIS A 42 3.38 3.22 -19.93
CA HIS A 42 2.09 2.57 -20.11
C HIS A 42 1.05 3.30 -19.25
N LYS A 43 0.21 4.11 -19.91
CA LYS A 43 -0.86 5.01 -19.43
C LYS A 43 -1.75 4.50 -18.26
N ARG A 44 -1.67 3.22 -17.86
CA ARG A 44 -2.31 2.64 -16.66
C ARG A 44 -1.51 2.78 -15.36
N LEU A 45 -0.17 2.87 -15.39
CA LEU A 45 0.71 2.91 -14.20
C LEU A 45 1.04 4.34 -13.73
N ALA A 46 0.85 5.35 -14.58
CA ALA A 46 1.13 6.77 -14.30
C ALA A 46 0.22 7.42 -13.22
N ARG A 47 -0.58 6.64 -12.48
CA ARG A 47 -1.62 7.16 -11.58
C ARG A 47 -1.15 7.42 -10.14
N TYR A 48 0.02 6.95 -9.73
CA TYR A 48 0.54 7.17 -8.37
C TYR A 48 2.02 7.54 -8.40
N GLY A 49 2.39 8.62 -7.70
CA GLY A 49 3.80 9.00 -7.54
C GLY A 49 4.57 7.94 -6.78
N THR A 50 5.77 7.60 -7.26
CA THR A 50 6.71 6.69 -6.57
C THR A 50 7.79 7.49 -5.87
N MET A 51 8.35 6.93 -4.80
CA MET A 51 9.55 7.43 -4.14
C MET A 51 10.75 6.59 -4.55
N SER A 52 11.87 7.26 -4.81
CA SER A 52 13.16 6.61 -4.96
C SER A 52 13.56 5.94 -3.65
N LEU A 53 14.43 4.93 -3.74
CA LEU A 53 14.94 4.25 -2.55
C LEU A 53 15.59 5.24 -1.56
N GLN A 54 16.36 6.20 -2.07
CA GLN A 54 17.04 7.19 -1.22
C GLN A 54 16.04 8.01 -0.40
N GLU A 55 14.96 8.48 -1.03
CA GLU A 55 13.92 9.23 -0.32
C GLU A 55 13.22 8.37 0.74
N ILE A 56 13.03 7.07 0.51
CA ILE A 56 12.44 6.14 1.50
C ILE A 56 13.41 5.93 2.67
N LEU A 57 14.71 5.76 2.40
CA LEU A 57 15.74 5.59 3.43
C LEU A 57 15.84 6.81 4.35
N GLU A 58 15.65 8.02 3.81
CA GLU A 58 15.76 9.29 4.53
C GLU A 58 14.51 9.68 5.33
N LEU A 59 13.45 8.86 5.31
CA LEU A 59 12.27 9.12 6.12
C LEU A 59 12.62 9.06 7.62
N PRO A 60 12.16 10.02 8.44
CA PRO A 60 12.51 10.13 9.85
C PRO A 60 11.72 9.14 10.72
N VAL A 61 11.46 7.93 10.22
CA VAL A 61 10.86 6.82 10.97
C VAL A 61 11.58 6.56 12.29
N PRO A 62 12.93 6.68 12.39
CA PRO A 62 13.60 6.54 13.67
C PRO A 62 13.15 7.47 14.78
N LEU A 63 12.60 8.65 14.45
CA LEU A 63 12.16 9.66 15.43
C LEU A 63 10.75 9.36 15.99
N ILE A 64 9.93 8.64 15.22
CA ILE A 64 8.55 8.31 15.59
C ILE A 64 8.40 6.85 16.06
N ALA A 65 9.42 6.01 15.90
CA ALA A 65 9.44 4.65 16.42
C ALA A 65 9.82 4.62 17.90
N ALA A 66 9.02 3.96 18.74
CA ALA A 66 9.36 3.75 20.14
C ALA A 66 10.64 2.91 20.27
N GLU A 67 11.36 3.04 21.38
CA GLU A 67 12.61 2.30 21.64
C GLU A 67 12.43 0.79 21.49
N ARG A 68 11.30 0.27 22.01
CA ARG A 68 10.84 -1.09 21.79
C ARG A 68 9.64 -1.05 20.84
N SER A 69 9.86 -1.45 19.59
CA SER A 69 8.83 -1.40 18.57
C SER A 69 8.95 -2.47 17.50
N HIS A 70 7.83 -2.74 16.83
CA HIS A 70 7.71 -3.61 15.67
C HIS A 70 7.54 -2.81 14.38
N LEU A 71 8.11 -3.33 13.29
CA LEU A 71 7.88 -2.84 11.94
C LEU A 71 7.33 -3.98 11.07
N TYR A 72 6.24 -3.70 10.38
CA TYR A 72 5.68 -4.49 9.30
C TYR A 72 5.84 -3.68 8.01
N LEU A 73 6.69 -4.13 7.09
CA LEU A 73 7.02 -3.40 5.86
C LEU A 73 6.59 -4.19 4.64
N TRP A 74 5.64 -3.65 3.87
CA TRP A 74 5.28 -4.20 2.57
C TRP A 74 6.41 -4.01 1.57
N VAL A 75 6.86 -5.12 0.97
CA VAL A 75 7.96 -5.13 0.00
C VAL A 75 7.58 -6.00 -1.19
N PRO A 76 7.59 -5.45 -2.42
CA PRO A 76 7.48 -6.26 -3.63
C PRO A 76 8.60 -7.29 -3.73
N ASN A 77 8.32 -8.49 -4.25
CA ASN A 77 9.32 -9.57 -4.35
C ASN A 77 10.65 -9.14 -5.00
N ALA A 78 10.59 -8.27 -6.02
CA ALA A 78 11.78 -7.81 -6.74
C ALA A 78 12.63 -6.80 -5.95
N LEU A 79 12.13 -6.27 -4.83
CA LEU A 79 12.76 -5.23 -4.03
C LEU A 79 13.12 -5.70 -2.62
N LEU A 80 13.21 -7.02 -2.41
CA LEU A 80 13.50 -7.60 -1.10
C LEU A 80 14.78 -7.03 -0.48
N GLU A 81 15.86 -6.93 -1.26
CA GLU A 81 17.13 -6.37 -0.80
C GLU A 81 16.99 -4.91 -0.34
N ASP A 82 16.26 -4.10 -1.12
CA ASP A 82 15.97 -2.71 -0.79
C ASP A 82 15.08 -2.58 0.45
N GLY A 83 14.10 -3.47 0.61
CA GLY A 83 13.29 -3.57 1.82
C GLY A 83 14.15 -3.80 3.07
N LEU A 84 15.12 -4.71 3.00
CA LEU A 84 16.05 -4.96 4.11
C LEU A 84 16.96 -3.75 4.40
N ARG A 85 17.38 -3.00 3.37
CA ARG A 85 18.11 -1.75 3.52
C ARG A 85 17.27 -0.69 4.23
N VAL A 86 16.00 -0.56 3.86
CA VAL A 86 15.04 0.35 4.51
C VAL A 86 14.84 0.02 5.98
N MET A 87 14.62 -1.26 6.32
CA MET A 87 14.51 -1.66 7.73
C MET A 87 15.74 -1.24 8.54
N ARG A 88 16.94 -1.48 7.99
CA ARG A 88 18.20 -1.10 8.65
C ARG A 88 18.32 0.41 8.85
N ALA A 89 18.03 1.20 7.81
CA ALA A 89 18.08 2.66 7.88
C ALA A 89 17.10 3.22 8.91
N TRP A 90 15.92 2.60 9.04
CA TRP A 90 14.92 2.99 10.04
C TRP A 90 15.20 2.44 11.45
N GLY A 91 16.30 1.71 11.66
CA GLY A 91 16.71 1.18 12.96
C GLY A 91 16.03 -0.13 13.36
N PHE A 92 15.42 -0.84 12.41
CA PHE A 92 14.79 -2.14 12.62
C PHE A 92 15.67 -3.28 12.11
N ARG A 93 15.80 -4.32 12.93
CA ARG A 93 16.46 -5.56 12.55
C ARG A 93 15.42 -6.55 12.06
N TYR A 94 15.59 -7.02 10.82
CA TYR A 94 14.76 -8.08 10.25
C TYR A 94 14.76 -9.35 11.12
N LYS A 95 13.61 -10.02 11.20
CA LYS A 95 13.42 -11.27 11.96
C LYS A 95 12.73 -12.35 11.16
N SER A 96 11.65 -12.02 10.46
CA SER A 96 10.90 -12.95 9.62
C SER A 96 10.04 -12.16 8.64
N ASN A 97 9.19 -12.84 7.87
CA ASN A 97 8.22 -12.22 6.98
C ASN A 97 6.89 -12.94 7.04
N ILE A 98 5.82 -12.27 6.62
CA ILE A 98 4.52 -12.86 6.30
C ILE A 98 4.35 -12.79 4.78
N VAL A 99 3.93 -13.90 4.17
CA VAL A 99 3.66 -13.97 2.73
C VAL A 99 2.18 -13.76 2.48
N TRP A 100 1.83 -12.73 1.71
CA TRP A 100 0.49 -12.60 1.16
C TRP A 100 0.41 -13.34 -0.18
N HIS A 101 -0.44 -14.34 -0.27
CA HIS A 101 -0.75 -15.08 -1.50
C HIS A 101 -2.10 -14.63 -2.07
N LYS A 102 -2.07 -14.22 -3.33
CA LYS A 102 -3.24 -13.77 -4.09
C LYS A 102 -3.91 -14.99 -4.72
N ILE A 103 -5.10 -15.33 -4.23
CA ILE A 103 -5.84 -16.52 -4.67
C ILE A 103 -7.05 -16.18 -5.55
N ARG A 104 -7.45 -17.15 -6.37
CA ARG A 104 -8.67 -17.15 -7.19
C ARG A 104 -9.86 -17.66 -6.36
N LYS A 105 -11.05 -17.71 -6.98
CA LYS A 105 -12.27 -18.17 -6.28
C LYS A 105 -12.19 -19.62 -5.80
N ASP A 106 -11.49 -20.46 -6.56
CA ASP A 106 -11.23 -21.89 -6.29
C ASP A 106 -10.00 -22.14 -5.40
N GLY A 107 -9.40 -21.10 -4.82
CA GLY A 107 -8.24 -21.23 -3.91
C GLY A 107 -6.87 -21.34 -4.60
N GLY A 108 -6.82 -21.53 -5.92
CA GLY A 108 -5.54 -21.56 -6.65
C GLY A 108 -4.90 -20.17 -6.83
N SER A 109 -3.62 -20.13 -7.19
CA SER A 109 -2.87 -18.87 -7.42
C SER A 109 -3.47 -17.97 -8.50
N ASP A 110 -3.49 -16.65 -8.28
CA ASP A 110 -3.87 -15.63 -9.27
C ASP A 110 -2.75 -15.45 -10.30
N GLY A 111 -2.71 -16.31 -11.33
CA GLY A 111 -1.70 -16.33 -12.40
C GLY A 111 -1.61 -15.06 -13.29
N ARG A 112 -2.36 -14.01 -12.96
CA ARG A 112 -2.37 -12.72 -13.67
C ARG A 112 -1.33 -11.72 -13.14
N GLY A 113 -0.50 -12.14 -12.19
CA GLY A 113 0.61 -11.35 -11.66
C GLY A 113 1.56 -10.86 -12.74
N VAL A 114 2.04 -9.62 -12.61
CA VAL A 114 3.08 -9.07 -13.48
C VAL A 114 4.44 -9.27 -12.80
N GLY A 115 5.41 -9.80 -13.53
CA GLY A 115 6.80 -9.96 -13.09
C GLY A 115 7.70 -10.33 -14.27
N PHE A 116 8.98 -9.98 -14.18
CA PHE A 116 9.95 -10.18 -15.26
C PHE A 116 10.43 -11.63 -15.38
N TYR A 117 10.62 -12.29 -14.24
CA TYR A 117 11.12 -13.68 -14.18
C TYR A 117 10.00 -14.68 -13.84
N PHE A 118 9.15 -14.35 -12.86
CA PHE A 118 8.04 -15.19 -12.44
C PHE A 118 6.74 -14.37 -12.37
N ARG A 119 5.60 -15.06 -12.49
CA ARG A 119 4.29 -14.45 -12.24
C ARG A 119 4.15 -14.16 -10.75
N ASN A 120 4.12 -12.88 -10.38
CA ASN A 120 3.98 -12.46 -8.99
C ASN A 120 2.56 -12.74 -8.47
N VAL A 121 2.40 -13.90 -7.83
CA VAL A 121 1.18 -14.29 -7.11
C VAL A 121 1.28 -14.01 -5.61
N THR A 122 2.44 -13.56 -5.14
CA THR A 122 2.71 -13.21 -3.74
C THR A 122 3.22 -11.78 -3.57
N GLU A 123 3.11 -11.24 -2.36
CA GLU A 123 3.85 -10.09 -1.86
C GLU A 123 4.33 -10.38 -0.42
N LEU A 124 5.39 -9.70 0.02
CA LEU A 124 5.98 -9.92 1.34
C LEU A 124 5.64 -8.76 2.27
N VAL A 125 5.38 -9.09 3.54
CA VAL A 125 5.44 -8.18 4.68
C VAL A 125 6.66 -8.56 5.50
N LEU A 126 7.72 -7.77 5.45
CA LEU A 126 8.88 -8.00 6.30
C LEU A 126 8.55 -7.60 7.73
N PHE A 127 8.92 -8.43 8.69
CA PHE A 127 8.77 -8.18 10.12
C PHE A 127 10.14 -7.88 10.74
N GLY A 128 10.23 -6.72 11.40
CA GLY A 128 11.43 -6.24 12.08
C GLY A 128 11.17 -5.76 13.48
N VAL A 129 12.23 -5.74 14.27
CA VAL A 129 12.18 -5.29 15.68
C VAL A 129 13.25 -4.24 15.95
N ARG A 130 12.91 -3.25 16.77
CA ARG A 130 13.81 -2.25 17.33
C ARG A 130 13.87 -2.40 18.85
N GLY A 131 15.06 -2.25 19.44
CA GLY A 131 15.29 -2.38 20.89
C GLY A 131 15.70 -3.79 21.33
N LYS A 132 15.80 -3.96 22.66
CA LYS A 132 16.16 -5.23 23.33
C LYS A 132 14.92 -5.99 23.80
N GLY A 133 14.96 -7.33 23.74
CA GLY A 133 13.88 -8.17 24.26
C GLY A 133 12.52 -7.96 23.59
N VAL A 134 12.53 -7.66 22.29
CA VAL A 134 11.33 -7.34 21.51
C VAL A 134 10.89 -8.59 20.75
N ARG A 135 9.94 -9.31 21.35
CA ARG A 135 9.24 -10.47 20.77
C ARG A 135 7.79 -10.10 20.53
N THR A 136 7.15 -10.79 19.60
CA THR A 136 5.70 -10.76 19.45
C THR A 136 4.99 -11.15 20.76
N LEU A 137 3.77 -10.63 20.92
CA LEU A 137 2.83 -11.04 21.96
C LEU A 137 2.49 -12.54 21.83
N PRO A 138 1.95 -13.17 22.89
CA PRO A 138 1.70 -14.63 22.90
C PRO A 138 0.99 -15.20 21.66
N PRO A 139 -0.01 -14.54 21.05
CA PRO A 139 -0.65 -15.03 19.82
C PRO A 139 0.32 -15.24 18.65
N GLY A 140 1.39 -14.44 18.57
CA GLY A 140 2.40 -14.54 17.53
C GLY A 140 3.17 -15.87 17.50
N ARG A 141 3.10 -16.68 18.57
CA ARG A 141 3.68 -18.04 18.57
C ARG A 141 2.86 -19.06 17.77
N ARG A 142 1.58 -18.75 17.51
CA ARG A 142 0.63 -19.62 16.80
C ARG A 142 0.25 -19.07 15.43
N GLN A 143 0.59 -17.80 15.17
CA GLN A 143 0.37 -17.14 13.90
C GLN A 143 1.25 -17.75 12.82
N VAL A 144 0.63 -18.28 11.77
CA VAL A 144 1.34 -18.71 10.56
C VAL A 144 1.77 -17.50 9.74
N ASN A 145 2.89 -17.62 9.04
CA ASN A 145 3.44 -16.53 8.25
C ASN A 145 2.87 -16.47 6.82
N PHE A 146 1.57 -16.74 6.67
CA PHE A 146 0.90 -16.85 5.39
C PHE A 146 -0.53 -16.29 5.46
N ILE A 147 -0.89 -15.46 4.49
CA ILE A 147 -2.24 -14.91 4.32
C ILE A 147 -2.67 -15.19 2.87
N GLY A 148 -3.65 -16.07 2.68
CA GLY A 148 -4.22 -16.37 1.36
C GLY A 148 -5.56 -15.66 1.18
N THR A 149 -5.62 -14.61 0.36
CA THR A 149 -6.87 -13.85 0.14
C THR A 149 -7.10 -13.53 -1.32
N ARG A 150 -8.38 -13.37 -1.67
CA ARG A 150 -8.77 -13.01 -3.04
C ARG A 150 -8.27 -11.61 -3.35
N LYS A 151 -7.68 -11.44 -4.53
CA LYS A 151 -7.28 -10.12 -5.02
C LYS A 151 -8.51 -9.21 -5.14
N ARG A 152 -8.45 -8.05 -4.49
CA ARG A 152 -9.49 -7.01 -4.55
C ARG A 152 -9.14 -5.99 -5.64
N GLN A 153 -9.61 -4.75 -5.49
CA GLN A 153 -9.24 -3.64 -6.37
C GLN A 153 -7.71 -3.48 -6.48
N HIS A 154 -7.25 -2.86 -7.58
CA HIS A 154 -5.82 -2.81 -7.91
C HIS A 154 -4.98 -2.25 -6.75
N SER A 155 -3.89 -2.94 -6.41
CA SER A 155 -2.95 -2.54 -5.34
C SER A 155 -3.52 -2.48 -3.92
N ARG A 156 -4.76 -2.92 -3.66
CA ARG A 156 -5.31 -2.99 -2.29
C ARG A 156 -4.75 -4.19 -1.54
N LYS A 157 -4.08 -3.91 -0.41
CA LYS A 157 -3.54 -4.93 0.51
C LYS A 157 -4.67 -5.65 1.28
N PRO A 158 -4.42 -6.84 1.83
CA PRO A 158 -5.40 -7.58 2.62
C PRO A 158 -5.68 -6.90 3.96
N ASP A 159 -6.95 -6.70 4.30
CA ASP A 159 -7.34 -6.18 5.62
C ASP A 159 -7.08 -7.22 6.71
N GLU A 160 -6.97 -8.49 6.31
CA GLU A 160 -6.67 -9.63 7.18
C GLU A 160 -5.31 -9.48 7.90
N LEU A 161 -4.45 -8.55 7.46
CA LEU A 161 -3.20 -8.25 8.15
C LEU A 161 -3.40 -7.46 9.46
N TYR A 162 -4.37 -6.55 9.53
CA TYR A 162 -4.59 -5.72 10.73
C TYR A 162 -4.86 -6.55 12.00
N PRO A 163 -5.82 -7.50 12.03
CA PRO A 163 -6.06 -8.30 13.23
C PRO A 163 -4.86 -9.20 13.58
N VAL A 164 -4.06 -9.61 12.59
CA VAL A 164 -2.80 -10.32 12.85
C VAL A 164 -1.81 -9.41 13.59
N ILE A 165 -1.64 -8.17 13.13
CA ILE A 165 -0.73 -7.21 13.78
C ILE A 165 -1.22 -6.88 15.20
N GLU A 166 -2.50 -6.57 15.35
CA GLU A 166 -3.12 -6.20 16.63
C GLU A 166 -3.08 -7.32 17.66
N ALA A 167 -3.16 -8.58 17.23
CA ALA A 167 -2.99 -9.73 18.13
C ALA A 167 -1.52 -10.02 18.48
N CYS A 168 -0.58 -9.73 17.56
CA CYS A 168 0.82 -10.11 17.70
C CYS A 168 1.73 -8.99 18.25
N SER A 169 1.26 -7.76 18.30
CA SER A 169 2.04 -6.57 18.64
C SER A 169 1.28 -5.61 19.54
N TRP A 170 1.96 -4.62 20.12
CA TRP A 170 1.35 -3.58 20.96
C TRP A 170 1.31 -2.24 20.24
N GLY A 171 0.29 -1.44 20.56
CA GLY A 171 0.21 -0.04 20.14
C GLY A 171 1.10 0.90 20.98
N PRO A 172 1.05 2.22 20.75
CA PRO A 172 0.24 2.88 19.73
C PRO A 172 0.59 2.41 18.31
N TYR A 173 -0.41 2.31 17.43
CA TYR A 173 -0.27 1.79 16.07
C TYR A 173 -0.20 2.93 15.04
N LEU A 174 0.75 2.84 14.11
CA LEU A 174 0.89 3.77 12.99
C LEU A 174 0.88 3.03 11.65
N GLU A 175 0.10 3.52 10.70
CA GLU A 175 0.21 3.14 9.29
C GLU A 175 0.80 4.30 8.46
N LEU A 176 2.00 4.07 7.90
CA LEU A 176 2.65 4.95 6.94
C LEU A 176 2.22 4.58 5.52
N PHE A 177 1.92 5.62 4.73
CA PHE A 177 1.38 5.53 3.37
C PHE A 177 -0.03 4.94 3.30
N ALA A 178 -0.83 5.14 4.36
CA ALA A 178 -2.19 4.64 4.44
C ALA A 178 -3.08 5.18 3.30
N ARG A 179 -3.98 4.33 2.81
CA ARG A 179 -4.99 4.68 1.80
C ARG A 179 -6.41 4.67 2.36
N THR A 180 -6.60 4.07 3.52
CA THR A 180 -7.89 3.91 4.20
C THR A 180 -7.68 4.10 5.70
N LYS A 181 -8.69 4.58 6.40
CA LYS A 181 -8.68 4.60 7.87
C LYS A 181 -8.88 3.19 8.40
N HIS A 182 -8.18 2.88 9.50
CA HIS A 182 -8.45 1.72 10.34
C HIS A 182 -8.69 2.21 11.77
N ALA A 183 -9.76 1.74 12.40
CA ALA A 183 -10.06 2.14 13.78
C ALA A 183 -8.91 1.75 14.70
N GLY A 184 -8.51 2.65 15.61
CA GLY A 184 -7.40 2.43 16.54
C GLY A 184 -6.00 2.66 15.96
N TRP A 185 -5.88 3.05 14.68
CA TRP A 185 -4.60 3.35 14.04
C TRP A 185 -4.45 4.84 13.78
N THR A 186 -3.28 5.38 14.12
CA THR A 186 -2.82 6.64 13.53
C THR A 186 -2.42 6.37 12.09
N ILE A 187 -2.83 7.24 11.17
CA ILE A 187 -2.52 7.09 9.75
C ILE A 187 -1.74 8.30 9.23
N TRP A 188 -0.85 8.04 8.30
CA TRP A 188 -0.10 9.07 7.58
C TRP A 188 0.02 8.67 6.11
N GLY A 189 -0.25 9.60 5.19
CA GLY A 189 -0.08 9.34 3.76
C GLY A 189 -0.71 10.41 2.87
N ASN A 190 -0.22 10.53 1.63
CA ASN A 190 -0.77 11.49 0.64
C ASN A 190 -2.21 11.15 0.22
N GLN A 191 -2.70 9.95 0.54
CA GLN A 191 -4.07 9.48 0.33
C GLN A 191 -4.79 9.15 1.64
N ALA A 192 -4.24 9.55 2.78
CA ALA A 192 -4.91 9.36 4.05
C ALA A 192 -6.18 10.24 4.08
N PRO A 193 -7.35 9.66 4.41
CA PRO A 193 -8.55 10.43 4.65
C PRO A 193 -8.36 11.37 5.85
N ASP A 194 -8.83 12.62 5.78
CA ASP A 194 -8.89 13.50 6.95
C ASP A 194 -9.86 12.99 8.01
N GLU A 195 -9.99 13.69 9.15
CA GLU A 195 -10.95 13.41 10.24
C GLU A 195 -12.38 13.10 9.73
N ALA A 196 -12.84 13.74 8.65
CA ALA A 196 -14.15 13.55 8.03
C ALA A 196 -14.23 12.36 7.05
N GLY A 197 -13.08 11.75 6.69
CA GLY A 197 -13.02 10.66 5.72
C GLY A 197 -12.80 11.12 4.28
N GLU A 198 -12.46 12.39 4.06
CA GLU A 198 -12.26 12.98 2.74
C GLU A 198 -10.77 13.02 2.35
N PHE A 199 -10.50 12.90 1.05
CA PHE A 199 -9.15 12.96 0.49
C PHE A 199 -8.66 14.41 0.41
N THR A 200 -7.60 14.75 1.16
CA THR A 200 -7.15 16.16 1.28
C THR A 200 -6.31 16.69 0.11
N GLY A 201 -5.97 15.86 -0.88
CA GLY A 201 -5.16 16.28 -2.04
C GLY A 201 -3.76 16.79 -1.71
N ARG A 202 -3.30 16.68 -0.45
CA ARG A 202 -1.99 17.18 -0.03
C ARG A 202 -0.91 16.18 -0.33
N THR A 203 0.13 16.69 -0.95
CA THR A 203 1.14 15.90 -1.59
C THR A 203 2.53 16.43 -1.25
N TYR A 204 3.46 15.54 -0.88
CA TYR A 204 4.80 15.92 -0.39
C TYR A 204 5.92 15.70 -1.41
N GLY A 205 6.45 16.76 -2.02
CA GLY A 205 7.66 16.72 -2.85
C GLY A 205 7.46 17.16 -4.31
N ARG A 206 8.56 17.45 -5.01
CA ARG A 206 8.57 18.14 -6.32
C ARG A 206 8.03 17.33 -7.52
N GLY A 207 7.48 16.14 -7.29
CA GLY A 207 6.81 15.30 -8.30
C GLY A 207 5.29 15.46 -8.32
N TYR A 208 4.74 16.35 -7.49
CA TYR A 208 3.32 16.58 -7.37
C TYR A 208 2.85 17.80 -8.16
N SER A 209 2.79 17.62 -9.47
CA SER A 209 1.80 18.31 -10.27
C SER A 209 0.89 17.25 -10.87
N THR A 210 -0.38 17.25 -10.44
CA THR A 210 -1.44 16.84 -11.36
C THR A 210 -1.39 17.84 -12.50
N ALA A 211 -0.66 17.53 -13.56
CA ALA A 211 -0.94 18.15 -14.83
C ALA A 211 -2.41 17.84 -15.16
N ASN A 212 -3.16 18.92 -15.39
CA ASN A 212 -4.53 18.96 -15.91
C ASN A 212 -5.68 18.83 -14.90
N SER A 213 -5.95 19.93 -14.20
CA SER A 213 -7.33 20.33 -13.89
C SER A 213 -7.67 21.78 -14.28
N SER A 214 -6.70 22.60 -14.71
CA SER A 214 -6.95 23.99 -15.13
C SER A 214 -7.24 24.18 -16.62
N ASP A 215 -7.10 23.14 -17.46
CA ASP A 215 -7.20 23.29 -18.94
C ASP A 215 -8.55 22.86 -19.53
N ARG A 216 -9.47 22.33 -18.72
CA ARG A 216 -10.83 21.94 -19.17
C ARG A 216 -11.89 23.05 -19.04
N LEU A 217 -11.66 24.03 -18.17
CA LEU A 217 -12.58 25.17 -18.01
C LEU A 217 -12.34 26.27 -19.06
N ALA A 218 -11.22 26.22 -19.79
CA ALA A 218 -10.87 27.22 -20.80
C ALA A 218 -11.43 26.93 -22.21
N ARG A 219 -12.10 25.79 -22.44
CA ARG A 219 -12.52 25.35 -23.79
C ARG A 219 -14.02 25.31 -24.07
N GLY A 220 -14.88 25.66 -23.11
CA GLY A 220 -16.31 25.88 -23.41
C GLY A 220 -17.05 24.74 -24.14
N GLU A 221 -16.60 23.49 -24.00
CA GLU A 221 -17.24 22.33 -24.62
C GLU A 221 -18.22 21.71 -23.62
N THR A 222 -19.50 22.07 -23.76
CA THR A 222 -20.61 21.33 -23.14
C THR A 222 -20.94 20.12 -24.02
N GLU A 223 -20.62 18.91 -23.56
CA GLU A 223 -21.25 17.71 -24.11
C GLU A 223 -22.11 17.01 -23.06
N GLN A 224 -23.38 16.84 -23.44
CA GLN A 224 -24.41 16.10 -22.73
C GLN A 224 -23.97 14.65 -22.53
N ILE A 225 -24.11 14.16 -21.30
CA ILE A 225 -23.96 12.73 -21.00
C ILE A 225 -25.23 12.02 -21.47
N GLN A 226 -25.17 11.41 -22.65
CA GLN A 226 -26.17 10.45 -23.13
C GLN A 226 -26.08 9.18 -22.27
N PHE A 227 -27.13 8.85 -21.52
CA PHE A 227 -27.30 7.55 -20.88
C PHE A 227 -27.63 6.51 -21.96
N CYS A 228 -26.71 5.59 -22.25
CA CYS A 228 -27.07 4.35 -22.95
C CYS A 228 -27.65 3.36 -21.94
N HIS A 229 -28.97 3.16 -22.04
CA HIS A 229 -29.64 1.96 -21.59
C HIS A 229 -29.30 0.83 -22.58
N ASP A 230 -28.67 -0.25 -22.10
CA ASP A 230 -28.64 -1.51 -22.83
C ASP A 230 -29.44 -2.54 -22.03
N GLU A 231 -30.63 -2.89 -22.55
CA GLU A 231 -31.35 -4.10 -22.20
C GLU A 231 -30.56 -5.32 -22.69
N ALA A 232 -30.21 -6.23 -21.77
CA ALA A 232 -29.69 -7.54 -22.12
C ALA A 232 -30.81 -8.57 -22.00
N SER A 233 -31.35 -8.98 -23.16
CA SER A 233 -32.26 -10.11 -23.33
C SER A 233 -31.61 -11.42 -22.83
N LEU A 234 -32.32 -12.13 -21.95
CA LEU A 234 -31.96 -13.45 -21.45
C LEU A 234 -32.26 -14.54 -22.49
N PRO A 235 -31.41 -15.56 -22.69
CA PRO A 235 -31.78 -16.73 -23.48
C PRO A 235 -32.64 -17.71 -22.65
N VAL A 236 -33.75 -18.13 -23.26
CA VAL A 236 -34.69 -19.17 -22.76
C VAL A 236 -34.06 -20.55 -22.96
N PRO A 237 -34.12 -21.48 -21.96
CA PRO A 237 -33.67 -22.85 -22.15
C PRO A 237 -34.73 -23.70 -22.87
N SER A 238 -34.33 -24.39 -23.94
CA SER A 238 -35.17 -25.35 -24.65
C SER A 238 -35.31 -26.67 -23.88
N ARG A 239 -36.54 -27.18 -23.86
CA ARG A 239 -36.95 -28.42 -23.19
C ARG A 239 -36.53 -29.68 -23.96
N ASN A 240 -36.30 -30.74 -23.18
CA ASN A 240 -36.22 -32.16 -23.53
C ASN A 240 -36.99 -32.61 -24.78
N LYS A 241 -36.40 -33.56 -25.51
CA LYS A 241 -37.15 -34.72 -26.04
C LYS A 241 -36.45 -36.01 -25.67
N ALA A 242 -37.24 -36.91 -25.12
CA ALA A 242 -36.96 -38.31 -24.90
C ALA A 242 -36.91 -39.08 -26.22
N ALA A 243 -36.01 -40.05 -26.30
CA ALA A 243 -36.19 -41.40 -26.84
C ALA A 243 -35.02 -42.25 -26.33
#